data_AF-A0A3S1EWZ1-F1
#
_entry.id   AF-A0A3S1EWZ1-F1
#
_cell.length_a   1.000
_cell.length_b   1.000
_cell.length_c   1.000
_cell.angle_alpha   90.00
_cell.angle_beta   90.00
_cell.angle_gamma   90.00
#
_symmetry.space_group_name_H-M   'P 1'
#
loop_
_entity.id
_entity.type
_entity.pdbx_description
1 polymer ?
#
loop_
_entity_poly.entity_id
_entity_poly.type
_entity_poly.pdbx_seq_one_letter_code
_entity_poly.pdbx_strand_id
1 'polypeptide(L)'
;VDVPTAFALAFAISAALAGLTGALLGSIRFITPAMGSEPLTKAMIVVIFGGLGSLGSTAGAAYLIGFIEAFLVLWVGLYWTPFALFLLMILVLLLRPNGIFGKR
;
A
#
# COMPACT_ATOMS: atom_id res chain seq x y z
N VAL A 1 -28.06 8.74 -2.25
CA VAL A 1 -27.15 7.58 -2.34
C VAL A 1 -27.30 6.81 -1.06
N ASP A 2 -27.76 5.57 -1.13
CA ASP A 2 -27.92 4.74 0.07
C ASP A 2 -26.55 4.36 0.63
N VAL A 3 -26.27 4.82 1.84
CA VAL A 3 -25.04 4.51 2.58
C VAL A 3 -24.76 3.00 2.66
N PRO A 4 -25.75 2.12 2.91
CA PRO A 4 -25.47 0.68 2.99
C PRO A 4 -25.01 0.06 1.67
N THR A 5 -25.53 0.46 0.52
CA THR A 5 -25.04 -0.04 -0.78
C THR A 5 -23.67 0.52 -1.13
N ALA A 6 -23.40 1.80 -0.83
CA ALA A 6 -22.07 2.38 -1.02
C ALA A 6 -21.00 1.67 -0.16
N PHE A 7 -21.32 1.37 1.11
CA PHE A 7 -20.43 0.63 1.99
C PHE A 7 -20.23 -0.82 1.53
N ALA A 8 -21.31 -1.53 1.19
CA ALA A 8 -21.24 -2.90 0.68
C ALA A 8 -20.39 -2.99 -0.59
N LEU A 9 -20.50 -2.00 -1.48
CA LEU A 9 -19.73 -1.95 -2.72
C LEU A 9 -18.25 -1.65 -2.46
N ALA A 10 -17.93 -0.73 -1.56
CA ALA A 10 -16.54 -0.47 -1.15
C ALA A 10 -15.90 -1.71 -0.49
N PHE A 11 -16.64 -2.41 0.37
CA PHE A 11 -16.20 -3.64 1.02
C PHE A 11 -16.00 -4.78 0.02
N ALA A 12 -16.93 -4.95 -0.93
CA ALA A 12 -16.82 -5.97 -1.97
C ALA A 12 -15.57 -5.73 -2.85
N ILE A 13 -15.29 -4.48 -3.22
CA ILE A 13 -14.11 -4.11 -4.00
C ILE A 13 -12.82 -4.39 -3.22
N SER A 14 -12.74 -3.98 -1.95
CA SER A 14 -11.53 -4.21 -1.16
C SER A 14 -11.28 -5.69 -0.91
N ALA A 15 -12.32 -6.49 -0.64
CA ALA A 15 -12.22 -7.93 -0.47
C ALA A 15 -11.78 -8.64 -1.76
N ALA A 16 -12.33 -8.25 -2.92
CA ALA A 16 -11.92 -8.80 -4.22
C ALA A 16 -10.44 -8.49 -4.54
N LEU A 17 -10.00 -7.25 -4.30
CA LEU A 17 -8.60 -6.84 -4.49
C LEU A 17 -7.65 -7.54 -3.52
N ALA A 18 -8.06 -7.72 -2.26
CA ALA A 18 -7.29 -8.45 -1.26
C ALA A 18 -7.14 -9.93 -1.64
N GLY A 19 -8.22 -10.57 -2.10
CA GLY A 19 -8.20 -11.96 -2.57
C GLY A 19 -7.29 -12.17 -3.79
N LEU A 20 -7.38 -11.27 -4.79
CA LEU A 20 -6.50 -11.29 -5.96
C LEU A 20 -5.03 -11.13 -5.56
N THR A 21 -4.74 -10.18 -4.68
CA THR A 21 -3.38 -9.95 -4.16
C THR A 21 -2.84 -11.18 -3.44
N GLY A 22 -3.66 -11.82 -2.60
CA GLY A 22 -3.29 -13.05 -1.90
C GLY A 22 -3.00 -14.22 -2.83
N ALA A 23 -3.83 -14.42 -3.86
CA ALA A 23 -3.63 -15.46 -4.87
C ALA A 23 -2.33 -15.24 -5.66
N LEU A 24 -2.04 -13.99 -6.05
CA LEU A 24 -0.81 -13.63 -6.76
C LEU A 24 0.43 -13.81 -5.87
N LEU A 25 0.40 -13.35 -4.61
CA LEU A 25 1.53 -13.54 -3.68
C LEU A 25 1.79 -15.01 -3.37
N GLY A 26 0.73 -15.81 -3.18
CA GLY A 26 0.85 -17.24 -2.89
C GLY A 26 1.43 -18.05 -4.06
N SER A 27 1.26 -17.58 -5.30
CA SER A 27 1.89 -18.22 -6.46
C SER A 27 3.39 -17.93 -6.58
N ILE A 28 3.87 -16.83 -5.97
CA ILE A 28 5.25 -16.35 -6.12
C ILE A 28 6.09 -16.66 -4.86
N ARG A 29 5.45 -16.73 -3.68
CA ARG A 29 6.12 -16.90 -2.38
C ARG A 29 5.51 -18.05 -1.59
N PHE A 30 6.34 -18.75 -0.82
CA PHE A 30 5.89 -19.76 0.13
C PHE A 30 5.04 -19.12 1.22
N ILE A 31 3.81 -19.60 1.38
CA ILE A 31 2.87 -19.13 2.38
C ILE A 31 3.39 -19.50 3.78
N THR A 32 3.84 -18.48 4.53
CA THR A 32 4.22 -18.63 5.94
C THR A 32 3.26 -17.86 6.84
N PRO A 33 3.04 -18.29 8.09
CA PRO A 33 2.12 -17.62 9.01
C PRO A 33 2.46 -16.14 9.27
N ALA A 34 3.73 -15.76 9.08
CA ALA A 34 4.20 -14.39 9.27
C ALA A 34 3.98 -13.47 8.06
N MET A 35 3.52 -13.99 6.90
CA MET A 35 3.38 -13.19 5.67
C MET A 35 2.39 -12.03 5.74
N GLY A 36 1.48 -12.02 6.72
CA GLY A 36 0.55 -10.91 6.92
C GLY A 36 1.21 -9.65 7.47
N SER A 37 2.38 -9.78 8.12
CA SER A 37 3.05 -8.65 8.78
C SER A 37 3.60 -7.62 7.79
N GLU A 38 4.26 -8.06 6.72
CA GLU A 38 4.88 -7.19 5.71
C GLU A 38 3.85 -6.27 4.99
N PRO A 39 2.72 -6.80 4.47
CA PRO A 39 1.68 -5.98 3.86
C PRO A 39 1.02 -5.03 4.86
N LEU A 40 0.88 -5.44 6.13
CA LEU A 40 0.27 -4.61 7.17
C LEU A 40 1.14 -3.38 7.47
N THR A 41 2.46 -3.59 7.59
CA THR A 41 3.42 -2.49 7.76
C THR A 41 3.37 -1.54 6.56
N LYS A 42 3.37 -2.07 5.33
CA LYS A 42 3.25 -1.25 4.11
C LYS A 42 1.94 -0.47 4.07
N ALA A 43 0.83 -1.08 4.46
CA ALA A 43 -0.47 -0.43 4.51
C ALA A 43 -0.46 0.75 5.50
N MET A 44 0.13 0.60 6.69
CA MET A 44 0.28 1.71 7.64
C MET A 44 1.09 2.85 7.03
N ILE A 45 2.21 2.54 6.36
CA ILE A 45 3.06 3.54 5.72
C ILE A 45 2.28 4.32 4.66
N VAL A 46 1.57 3.62 3.78
CA VAL A 46 0.76 4.22 2.71
C VAL A 46 -0.33 5.13 3.27
N VAL A 47 -1.02 4.71 4.34
CA VAL A 47 -2.10 5.50 4.96
C VAL A 47 -1.55 6.73 5.68
N ILE A 48 -0.42 6.62 6.38
CA ILE A 48 0.25 7.77 6.99
C ILE A 48 0.72 8.75 5.90
N PHE A 49 1.24 8.23 4.79
CA PHE A 49 1.71 9.02 3.67
C PHE A 49 0.57 9.76 2.94
N GLY A 50 -0.55 9.08 2.74
CA GLY A 50 -1.75 9.62 2.09
C GLY A 50 -2.58 10.57 2.97
N GLY A 51 -2.50 10.43 4.29
CA GLY A 51 -3.25 11.23 5.27
C GLY A 51 -4.54 10.55 5.76
N LEU A 52 -4.77 10.57 7.08
CA LEU A 52 -5.79 9.79 7.81
C LEU A 52 -7.27 10.18 7.60
N GLY A 53 -7.61 10.97 6.58
CA GLY A 53 -8.96 11.54 6.43
C GLY A 53 -9.54 11.54 5.02
N SER A 54 -8.77 11.22 3.98
CA SER A 54 -9.23 11.27 2.60
C SER A 54 -8.93 9.98 1.85
N LEU A 55 -10.02 9.33 1.39
CA LEU A 55 -9.98 8.17 0.52
C LEU A 55 -9.20 8.44 -0.77
N GLY A 56 -9.35 9.65 -1.33
CA GLY A 56 -8.70 10.03 -2.59
C GLY A 56 -7.18 10.15 -2.50
N SER A 57 -6.67 10.80 -1.44
CA SER A 57 -5.22 10.95 -1.25
C SER A 57 -4.56 9.62 -0.85
N THR A 58 -5.25 8.80 -0.05
CA THR A 58 -4.78 7.47 0.35
C THR A 58 -4.69 6.52 -0.84
N ALA A 59 -5.71 6.51 -1.71
CA ALA A 59 -5.68 5.69 -2.93
C ALA A 59 -4.56 6.13 -3.89
N GLY A 60 -4.36 7.44 -4.06
CA GLY A 60 -3.26 7.97 -4.87
C GLY A 60 -1.88 7.62 -4.31
N ALA A 61 -1.69 7.72 -2.99
CA ALA A 61 -0.47 7.32 -2.30
C ALA A 61 -0.20 5.81 -2.46
N ALA A 62 -1.24 4.97 -2.30
CA ALA A 62 -1.14 3.53 -2.46
C ALA A 62 -0.66 3.13 -3.86
N TYR A 63 -1.21 3.77 -4.89
CA TYR A 63 -0.86 3.49 -6.28
C TYR A 63 0.59 3.90 -6.58
N LEU A 64 1.00 5.09 -6.12
CA LEU A 64 2.32 5.63 -6.37
C LEU A 64 3.41 4.83 -5.65
N ILE A 65 3.18 4.47 -4.39
CA ILE A 65 4.09 3.61 -3.61
C ILE A 65 4.18 2.20 -4.23
N GLY A 66 3.04 1.61 -4.60
CA GLY A 66 3.01 0.28 -5.23
C GLY A 66 3.76 0.25 -6.57
N PHE A 67 3.66 1.30 -7.37
CA PHE A 67 4.43 1.42 -8.62
C PHE A 67 5.93 1.48 -8.34
N ILE A 68 6.37 2.31 -7.41
CA ILE A 68 7.78 2.43 -7.07
C ILE A 68 8.32 1.11 -6.51
N GLU A 69 7.54 0.42 -5.67
CA GLU A 69 7.89 -0.91 -5.18
C GLU A 69 8.11 -1.89 -6.33
N ALA A 70 7.19 -1.95 -7.30
CA ALA A 70 7.32 -2.83 -8.45
C ALA A 70 8.59 -2.54 -9.27
N PHE A 71 8.94 -1.26 -9.46
CA PHE A 71 10.18 -0.86 -10.12
C PHE A 71 11.43 -1.26 -9.32
N LEU A 72 11.40 -1.11 -7.99
CA LEU A 72 12.51 -1.50 -7.11
C LEU A 72 12.73 -3.01 -7.08
N VAL A 73 11.64 -3.81 -7.10
CA VAL A 73 11.71 -5.27 -7.20
C VAL A 73 12.46 -5.71 -8.46
N LEU A 74 12.20 -5.05 -9.59
CA LEU A 74 12.84 -5.37 -10.87
C LEU A 74 14.34 -5.01 -10.90
N TRP A 75 14.75 -3.93 -10.22
CA TRP A 75 16.13 -3.42 -10.28
C TRP A 75 17.06 -3.95 -9.18
N VAL A 76 16.57 -4.11 -7.94
CA VAL A 76 17.40 -4.43 -6.76
C VAL A 76 17.24 -5.91 -6.34
N GLY A 77 16.24 -6.61 -6.88
CA GLY A 77 15.94 -7.99 -6.55
C GLY A 77 15.06 -8.15 -5.31
N LEU A 78 14.30 -9.26 -5.29
CA LEU A 78 13.21 -9.53 -4.35
C LEU A 78 13.65 -9.51 -2.87
N TYR A 79 14.92 -9.84 -2.60
CA TYR A 79 15.47 -9.92 -1.24
C TYR A 79 15.78 -8.55 -0.62
N TRP A 80 16.17 -7.57 -1.45
CA TRP A 80 16.53 -6.22 -1.00
C TRP A 80 15.35 -5.24 -1.09
N THR A 81 14.24 -5.70 -1.66
CA THR A 81 12.99 -4.91 -1.82
C THR A 81 12.48 -4.30 -0.51
N PRO A 82 12.42 -5.02 0.64
CA PRO A 82 11.92 -4.43 1.88
C PRO A 82 12.80 -3.28 2.38
N PHE A 83 14.12 -3.40 2.22
CA PHE A 83 15.08 -2.37 2.61
C PHE A 83 14.98 -1.15 1.69
N ALA A 84 14.84 -1.37 0.38
CA ALA A 84 14.65 -0.30 -0.60
C ALA A 84 13.32 0.44 -0.39
N LEU A 85 12.24 -0.28 -0.03
CA LEU A 85 10.95 0.32 0.36
C LEU A 85 11.07 1.19 1.61
N PHE A 86 11.82 0.73 2.61
CA PHE A 86 12.05 1.50 3.83
C PHE A 86 12.86 2.76 3.53
N LEU A 87 13.91 2.63 2.71
CA LEU A 87 14.71 3.76 2.25
C LEU A 87 13.88 4.74 1.43
N LEU A 88 13.01 4.23 0.54
CA LEU A 88 12.07 5.05 -0.23
C LEU A 88 11.12 5.79 0.70
N MET A 89 10.53 5.12 1.69
CA MET A 89 9.67 5.77 2.68
C MET A 89 10.41 6.91 3.39
N ILE A 90 11.66 6.67 3.83
CA ILE A 90 12.51 7.71 4.43
C ILE A 90 12.74 8.86 3.46
N LEU A 91 13.08 8.56 2.20
CA LEU A 91 13.32 9.57 1.16
C LEU A 91 12.09 10.43 0.89
N VAL A 92 10.93 9.79 0.84
CA VAL A 92 9.66 10.43 0.54
C VAL A 92 9.18 11.24 1.76
N LEU A 93 9.38 10.74 2.99
CA LEU A 93 9.20 11.54 4.21
C LEU A 93 10.15 12.75 4.23
N LEU A 94 11.38 12.62 3.73
CA LEU A 94 12.33 13.74 3.60
C LEU A 94 11.88 14.77 2.55
N LEU A 95 11.38 14.30 1.40
CA LEU A 95 10.92 15.16 0.32
C LEU A 95 9.58 15.83 0.64
N ARG A 96 8.74 15.22 1.48
CA ARG A 96 7.43 15.78 1.85
C ARG A 96 6.94 15.30 3.24
N PRO A 97 7.52 15.84 4.35
CA PRO A 97 7.26 15.36 5.71
C PRO A 97 5.84 15.61 6.25
N ASN A 98 4.99 16.33 5.51
CA ASN A 98 3.64 16.71 5.93
C ASN A 98 2.51 16.08 5.10
N GLY A 99 2.79 15.04 4.30
CA GLY A 99 1.79 14.45 3.42
C GLY A 99 1.37 15.39 2.29
N ILE A 100 0.72 14.83 1.26
CA ILE A 100 0.32 15.57 0.06
C ILE A 100 -0.82 16.57 0.36
N PHE A 101 -1.53 16.41 1.47
CA PHE A 101 -2.74 17.19 1.83
C PHE A 101 -2.70 17.85 3.20
N GLY A 102 -1.53 18.38 3.61
CA GLY A 102 -1.45 19.34 4.71
C GLY A 102 -1.99 20.72 4.32
N LYS A 103 -3.31 20.90 4.13
CA LYS A 103 -4.05 22.15 4.47
C LYS A 103 -5.56 22.07 4.21
N ARG A 104 -6.29 22.35 5.30
CA ARG A 104 -7.74 22.60 5.51
C ARG A 104 -8.62 21.36 5.70
#